data_AF-S7WFC5-F1
#
_entry.id   AF-S7WFC5-F1
#
_cell.length_a   1.000
_cell.length_b   1.000
_cell.length_c   1.000
_cell.angle_alpha   90.00
_cell.angle_beta   90.00
_cell.angle_gamma   90.00
#
_symmetry.space_group_name_H-M   'P 1'
#
loop_
_entity.id
_entity.type
_entity.pdbx_description
1 polymer ?
#
loop_
_entity_poly.entity_id
_entity_poly.type
_entity_poly.pdbx_seq_one_letter_code
_entity_poly.pdbx_strand_id
1 'polypeptide(L)'
;MLYMEKIRNFNDSDILFTSLKPPYSPLSYSSINAIFKVIERVFRTLHPIYFDDINIESIHKFTPHACRHTWAYTTLAFAIKKYRNESASQLNQSNDEIMQKAQENLRVLGGWSANSIMPSYYAKRFIVDSANLINLQRISQELWEL
;
A
#
# COMPACT_ATOMS: atom_id res chain seq x y z
N MET A 1 -6.29 23.04 -1.63
CA MET A 1 -5.61 22.32 -0.54
C MET A 1 -6.61 22.15 0.61
N LEU A 2 -7.54 21.18 0.47
CA LEU A 2 -8.83 21.17 1.19
C LEU A 2 -8.71 21.22 2.72
N TYR A 3 -7.82 20.43 3.32
CA TYR A 3 -7.67 20.38 4.77
C TYR A 3 -7.22 21.73 5.35
N MET A 4 -6.17 22.32 4.79
CA MET A 4 -5.62 23.60 5.26
C MET A 4 -6.60 24.76 5.06
N GLU A 5 -7.37 24.73 3.97
CA GLU A 5 -8.27 25.83 3.61
C GLU A 5 -9.65 25.73 4.28
N LYS A 6 -10.14 24.52 4.59
CA LYS A 6 -11.54 24.29 5.00
C LYS A 6 -11.71 23.62 6.35
N ILE A 7 -10.67 23.00 6.91
CA ILE A 7 -10.79 22.15 8.10
C ILE A 7 -9.86 22.61 9.23
N ARG A 8 -8.62 22.97 8.92
CA ARG A 8 -7.63 23.39 9.93
C ARG A 8 -8.01 24.76 10.50
N ASN A 9 -8.06 24.85 11.83
CA ASN A 9 -8.17 26.15 12.49
C ASN A 9 -6.84 26.91 12.40
N PHE A 10 -6.93 28.22 12.21
CA PHE A 10 -5.75 29.10 12.29
C PHE A 10 -5.28 29.17 13.74
N ASN A 11 -4.06 28.71 13.99
CA ASN A 11 -3.38 28.79 15.27
C ASN A 11 -1.87 28.89 15.04
N ASP A 12 -1.13 29.24 16.09
CA ASP A 12 0.33 29.42 16.05
C ASP A 12 1.10 28.09 16.12
N SER A 13 0.42 26.94 16.01
CA SER A 13 1.07 25.65 16.06
C SER A 13 1.65 25.28 14.69
N ASP A 14 2.88 24.76 14.68
CA ASP A 14 3.47 24.12 13.50
C ASP A 14 2.89 22.73 13.22
N ILE A 15 2.05 22.21 14.12
CA ILE A 15 1.44 20.89 13.97
C ILE A 15 0.33 20.94 12.93
N LEU A 16 0.44 20.08 11.93
CA LEU A 16 -0.52 20.02 10.82
C LEU A 16 -1.89 19.55 11.30
N PHE A 17 -1.95 18.42 12.02
CA PHE A 17 -3.20 17.80 12.45
C PHE A 17 -3.47 18.05 13.94
N THR A 18 -4.44 18.94 14.21
CA THR A 18 -4.84 19.35 15.56
C THR A 18 -6.31 19.11 15.81
N SER A 19 -6.69 19.09 17.09
CA SER A 19 -8.09 19.17 17.53
C SER A 19 -8.75 20.43 16.96
N LEU A 20 -10.05 20.38 16.67
CA LEU A 20 -10.83 21.55 16.25
C LEU A 20 -11.27 22.44 17.44
N LYS A 21 -10.98 22.02 18.68
CA LYS A 21 -11.35 22.76 19.90
C LYS A 21 -10.10 23.25 20.62
N PRO A 22 -10.11 24.47 21.21
CA PRO A 22 -9.05 24.92 22.11
C PRO A 22 -8.73 23.86 23.18
N PRO A 23 -7.45 23.64 23.53
CA PRO A 23 -6.28 24.42 23.12
C PRO A 23 -5.66 23.98 21.77
N TYR A 24 -6.41 23.31 20.89
CA TYR A 24 -5.97 22.82 19.58
C TYR A 24 -4.77 21.88 19.65
N SER A 25 -4.80 20.98 20.62
CA SER A 25 -3.73 20.00 20.83
C SER A 25 -3.53 19.10 19.59
N PRO A 26 -2.32 18.57 19.37
CA PRO A 26 -2.08 17.53 18.38
C PRO A 26 -3.08 16.38 18.49
N LEU A 27 -3.52 15.85 17.34
CA LEU A 27 -4.37 14.67 17.34
C LEU A 27 -3.60 13.46 17.89
N SER A 28 -4.24 12.76 18.83
CA SER A 28 -3.72 11.51 19.36
C SER A 28 -4.00 10.34 18.40
N TYR A 29 -3.30 9.23 18.60
CA TYR A 29 -3.57 8.00 17.85
C TYR A 29 -5.01 7.49 18.06
N SER A 30 -5.58 7.67 19.25
CA SER A 30 -6.98 7.31 19.52
C SER A 30 -7.95 8.18 18.74
N SER A 31 -7.69 9.48 18.59
CA SER A 31 -8.49 10.38 17.75
C SER A 31 -8.41 10.00 16.27
N ILE A 32 -7.23 9.65 15.76
CA ILE A 32 -7.08 9.15 14.38
C ILE A 32 -7.87 7.86 14.17
N ASN A 33 -7.80 6.91 15.10
CA ASN A 33 -8.60 5.69 15.02
C ASN A 33 -10.11 5.97 15.07
N ALA A 34 -10.56 6.96 15.84
CA ALA A 34 -11.96 7.36 15.85
C ALA A 34 -12.40 7.93 14.50
N ILE A 35 -11.56 8.74 13.85
CA ILE A 35 -11.81 9.23 12.47
C ILE A 35 -11.93 8.04 11.50
N PHE A 36 -11.00 7.08 11.56
CA PHE A 36 -11.04 5.90 10.71
C PHE A 36 -12.29 5.03 10.94
N LYS A 37 -12.80 4.92 12.17
CA LYS A 37 -14.08 4.24 12.44
C LYS A 37 -15.25 4.92 11.74
N VAL A 38 -15.28 6.26 11.71
CA VAL A 38 -16.33 7.00 11.00
C VAL A 38 -16.22 6.77 9.49
N ILE A 39 -15.01 6.83 8.94
CA ILE A 39 -14.75 6.55 7.52
C ILE A 39 -15.18 5.12 7.18
N GLU A 40 -14.77 4.12 7.97
CA GLU A 40 -15.12 2.72 7.77
C GLU A 40 -16.64 2.53 7.75
N ARG A 41 -17.36 3.11 8.71
CA ARG A 41 -18.82 3.03 8.76
C ARG A 41 -19.46 3.56 7.48
N VAL A 42 -19.06 4.76 7.05
CA VAL A 42 -19.61 5.35 5.81
C VAL A 42 -19.23 4.51 4.59
N PHE A 43 -17.99 4.02 4.52
CA PHE A 43 -17.51 3.23 3.40
C PHE A 43 -18.22 1.88 3.29
N ARG A 44 -18.48 1.20 4.42
CA ARG A 44 -19.30 -0.02 4.49
C ARG A 44 -20.73 0.23 4.00
N THR A 45 -21.33 1.36 4.36
CA THR A 45 -22.69 1.70 3.91
C THR A 45 -22.74 1.96 2.39
N LEU A 46 -21.76 2.67 1.85
CA LEU A 46 -21.74 3.04 0.43
C LEU A 46 -21.27 1.90 -0.49
N HIS A 47 -20.38 1.04 0.01
CA HIS A 47 -19.74 -0.02 -0.78
C HIS A 47 -19.69 -1.35 -0.01
N PRO A 48 -20.84 -1.95 0.33
CA PRO A 48 -20.90 -3.17 1.13
C PRO A 48 -20.18 -4.36 0.48
N ILE A 49 -20.07 -4.37 -0.86
CA ILE A 49 -19.41 -5.43 -1.63
C ILE A 49 -17.94 -5.66 -1.24
N TYR A 50 -17.25 -4.66 -0.69
CA TYR A 50 -15.85 -4.80 -0.28
C TYR A 50 -15.67 -5.34 1.14
N PHE A 51 -16.77 -5.66 1.81
CA PHE A 51 -16.82 -6.02 3.23
C PHE A 51 -17.55 -7.35 3.46
N ASP A 52 -17.60 -8.20 2.43
CA ASP A 52 -18.22 -9.52 2.49
C ASP A 52 -17.28 -10.53 3.17
N ASP A 53 -17.57 -10.93 4.40
CA ASP A 53 -16.71 -11.80 5.20
C ASP A 53 -16.52 -13.22 4.59
N ILE A 54 -17.26 -13.58 3.55
CA ILE A 54 -17.08 -14.84 2.80
C ILE A 54 -15.95 -14.72 1.78
N ASN A 55 -15.70 -13.52 1.26
CA ASN A 55 -14.69 -13.30 0.23
C ASN A 55 -13.31 -13.05 0.87
N ILE A 56 -12.31 -13.84 0.47
CA ILE A 56 -10.93 -13.73 0.95
C ILE A 56 -10.28 -12.37 0.63
N GLU A 57 -10.81 -11.64 -0.37
CA GLU A 57 -10.31 -10.32 -0.75
C GLU A 57 -11.00 -9.16 -0.01
N SER A 58 -11.94 -9.46 0.89
CA SER A 58 -12.68 -8.43 1.60
C SER A 58 -11.84 -7.65 2.60
N ILE A 59 -12.21 -6.39 2.78
CA ILE A 59 -11.63 -5.49 3.75
C ILE A 59 -12.23 -5.82 5.11
N HIS A 60 -11.53 -6.59 5.94
CA HIS A 60 -12.03 -6.88 7.29
C HIS A 60 -12.08 -5.65 8.19
N LYS A 61 -11.10 -4.73 8.06
CA LYS A 61 -11.01 -3.53 8.89
C LYS A 61 -10.31 -2.40 8.15
N PHE A 62 -10.87 -1.19 8.20
CA PHE A 62 -10.26 -0.03 7.57
C PHE A 62 -9.52 0.81 8.62
N THR A 63 -8.20 0.68 8.63
CA THR A 63 -7.33 1.33 9.64
C THR A 63 -6.29 2.23 8.97
N PRO A 64 -5.62 3.14 9.71
CA PRO A 64 -4.48 3.88 9.18
C PRO A 64 -3.40 2.96 8.59
N HIS A 65 -3.22 1.78 9.18
CA HIS A 65 -2.24 0.81 8.71
C HIS A 65 -2.66 0.14 7.40
N ALA A 66 -3.97 -0.06 7.16
CA ALA A 66 -4.49 -0.55 5.89
C ALA A 66 -4.12 0.42 4.75
N CYS A 67 -4.27 1.74 4.96
CA CYS A 67 -3.81 2.74 3.99
C CYS A 67 -2.31 2.63 3.71
N ARG A 68 -1.49 2.42 4.76
CA ARG A 68 -0.04 2.22 4.60
C ARG A 68 0.27 0.95 3.80
N HIS A 69 -0.41 -0.16 4.04
CA HIS A 69 -0.26 -1.39 3.27
C HIS A 69 -0.63 -1.19 1.80
N THR A 70 -1.78 -0.56 1.52
CA THR A 70 -2.22 -0.25 0.16
C THR A 70 -1.23 0.66 -0.56
N TRP A 71 -0.75 1.71 0.11
CA TRP A 71 0.28 2.61 -0.44
C TRP A 71 1.58 1.85 -0.74
N ALA A 72 2.06 1.01 0.18
CA ALA A 72 3.29 0.26 -0.02
C ALA A 72 3.17 -0.71 -1.19
N TYR A 73 2.05 -1.44 -1.28
CA TYR A 73 1.77 -2.36 -2.37
C TYR A 73 1.70 -1.66 -3.73
N THR A 74 0.92 -0.58 -3.84
CA THR A 74 0.76 0.17 -5.10
C THR A 74 2.05 0.85 -5.53
N THR A 75 2.84 1.38 -4.58
CA THR A 75 4.16 1.95 -4.83
C THR A 75 5.13 0.89 -5.34
N LEU A 76 5.13 -0.31 -4.74
CA LEU A 76 5.99 -1.41 -5.18
C LEU A 76 5.62 -1.88 -6.59
N ALA A 77 4.32 -2.07 -6.86
CA ALA A 77 3.81 -2.44 -8.18
C ALA A 77 4.26 -1.44 -9.25
N PHE A 78 4.13 -0.14 -8.96
CA PHE A 78 4.60 0.93 -9.85
C PHE A 78 6.11 0.85 -10.07
N ALA A 79 6.90 0.72 -9.01
CA ALA A 79 8.37 0.66 -9.11
C ALA A 79 8.85 -0.55 -9.93
N ILE A 80 8.27 -1.74 -9.72
CA ILE A 80 8.56 -2.94 -10.50
C ILE A 80 8.26 -2.69 -11.99
N LYS A 81 7.07 -2.14 -12.30
CA LYS A 81 6.69 -1.83 -13.68
C LYS A 81 7.63 -0.82 -14.33
N LYS A 82 7.95 0.26 -13.61
CA LYS A 82 8.89 1.30 -14.06
C LYS A 82 10.24 0.68 -14.41
N TYR A 83 10.81 -0.11 -13.51
CA TYR A 83 12.14 -0.70 -13.71
C TYR A 83 12.14 -1.77 -14.80
N ARG A 84 11.10 -2.60 -14.91
CA ARG A 84 10.97 -3.50 -16.07
C ARG A 84 10.99 -2.77 -17.41
N ASN A 85 10.33 -1.61 -17.50
CA ASN A 85 10.32 -0.80 -18.72
C ASN A 85 11.69 -0.15 -19.00
N GLU A 86 12.40 0.27 -17.96
CA GLU A 86 13.79 0.77 -18.08
C GLU A 86 14.78 -0.35 -18.47
N SER A 87 14.57 -1.57 -18.00
CA SER A 87 15.40 -2.73 -18.36
C SER A 87 15.10 -3.26 -19.77
N ALA A 88 13.87 -3.11 -20.26
CA ALA A 88 13.56 -3.47 -21.65
C ALA A 88 14.33 -2.61 -22.67
N SER A 89 14.69 -1.36 -22.30
CA SER A 89 15.55 -0.50 -23.11
C SER A 89 17.05 -0.70 -22.82
N GLN A 90 17.39 -1.30 -21.67
CA GLN A 90 18.75 -1.64 -21.25
C GLN A 90 18.86 -3.15 -21.10
N LEU A 91 19.06 -3.87 -22.21
CA LEU A 91 19.39 -5.30 -22.22
C LEU A 91 20.38 -5.58 -21.08
N ASN A 92 19.98 -6.34 -20.04
CA ASN A 92 20.80 -7.07 -19.06
C ASN A 92 20.29 -7.11 -17.60
N GLN A 93 19.20 -6.43 -17.22
CA GLN A 93 18.71 -6.54 -15.83
C GLN A 93 17.80 -7.74 -15.59
N SER A 94 18.12 -8.52 -14.57
CA SER A 94 17.29 -9.66 -14.15
C SER A 94 16.05 -9.21 -13.36
N ASN A 95 15.00 -10.05 -13.33
CA ASN A 95 13.80 -9.77 -12.53
C ASN A 95 14.11 -9.63 -11.03
N ASP A 96 15.13 -10.33 -10.53
CA ASP A 96 15.55 -10.26 -9.13
C ASP A 96 16.19 -8.91 -8.80
N GLU A 97 17.05 -8.40 -9.68
CA GLU A 97 17.65 -7.07 -9.54
C GLU A 97 16.58 -5.97 -9.58
N ILE A 98 15.59 -6.10 -10.47
CA ILE A 98 14.45 -5.18 -10.54
C ILE A 98 13.67 -5.19 -9.22
N MET A 99 13.38 -6.39 -8.69
CA MET A 99 12.66 -6.54 -7.44
C MET A 99 13.44 -6.00 -6.24
N GLN A 100 14.75 -6.21 -6.18
CA GLN A 100 15.62 -5.64 -5.15
C GLN A 100 15.64 -4.11 -5.22
N LYS A 101 15.83 -3.54 -6.41
CA LYS A 101 15.78 -2.09 -6.63
C LYS A 101 14.43 -1.51 -6.24
N ALA A 102 13.32 -2.17 -6.57
CA ALA A 102 11.98 -1.74 -6.21
C ALA A 102 11.74 -1.77 -4.69
N GLN A 103 12.17 -2.84 -4.02
CA GLN A 103 12.10 -2.94 -2.56
C GLN A 103 12.95 -1.87 -1.86
N GLU A 104 14.14 -1.57 -2.37
CA GLU A 104 15.01 -0.53 -1.79
C GLU A 104 14.40 0.86 -1.93
N ASN A 105 13.80 1.18 -3.08
CA ASN A 105 13.07 2.43 -3.26
C ASN A 105 11.88 2.53 -2.31
N LEU A 106 11.11 1.44 -2.19
CA LEU A 106 10.01 1.37 -1.23
C LEU A 106 10.52 1.56 0.21
N ARG A 107 11.67 0.96 0.56
CA ARG A 107 12.32 1.07 1.88
C ARG A 107 12.56 2.53 2.25
N VAL A 108 13.23 3.26 1.35
CA VAL A 108 13.58 4.67 1.54
C VAL A 108 12.32 5.54 1.61
N LEU A 109 11.39 5.39 0.67
CA LEU A 109 10.15 6.16 0.66
C LEU A 109 9.27 5.90 1.89
N GLY A 110 9.25 4.66 2.37
CA GLY A 110 8.47 4.27 3.54
C GLY A 110 9.13 4.61 4.88
N GLY A 111 10.36 5.15 4.85
CA GLY A 111 11.12 5.50 6.06
C GLY A 111 11.50 4.27 6.89
N TRP A 112 11.72 3.12 6.25
CA TRP A 112 12.15 1.91 6.93
C TRP A 112 13.67 1.88 7.10
N SER A 113 14.15 1.33 8.22
CA SER A 113 15.58 1.14 8.46
C SER A 113 16.23 0.25 7.39
N ALA A 114 17.54 0.36 7.21
CA ALA A 114 18.28 -0.39 6.19
C ALA A 114 18.08 -1.91 6.28
N ASN A 115 17.95 -2.44 7.50
CA ASN A 115 17.78 -3.87 7.76
C ASN A 115 16.30 -4.28 7.91
N SER A 116 15.35 -3.44 7.52
CA SER A 116 13.93 -3.74 7.68
C SER A 116 13.46 -4.79 6.69
N ILE A 117 12.80 -5.82 7.21
CA ILE A 117 12.13 -6.87 6.41
C ILE A 117 10.78 -6.43 5.81
N MET A 118 10.31 -5.22 6.16
CA MET A 118 8.98 -4.75 5.77
C MET A 118 8.77 -4.68 4.25
N PRO A 119 9.69 -4.15 3.43
CA PRO A 119 9.55 -4.18 1.97
C PRO A 119 9.35 -5.59 1.42
N SER A 120 10.07 -6.57 1.98
CA SER A 120 9.99 -7.97 1.56
C SER A 120 8.63 -8.61 1.88
N TYR A 121 7.97 -8.23 2.97
CA TYR A 121 6.60 -8.68 3.23
C TYR A 121 5.62 -8.22 2.15
N TYR A 122 5.77 -7.01 1.62
CA TYR A 122 4.97 -6.56 0.47
C TYR A 122 5.36 -7.26 -0.83
N ALA A 123 6.66 -7.53 -1.02
CA ALA A 123 7.17 -8.19 -2.22
C ALA A 123 6.71 -9.65 -2.37
N LYS A 124 6.46 -10.35 -1.26
CA LYS A 124 6.01 -11.76 -1.26
C LYS A 124 4.85 -12.03 -2.23
N ARG A 125 3.85 -11.14 -2.28
CA ARG A 125 2.70 -11.31 -3.17
C ARG A 125 3.12 -11.35 -4.65
N PHE A 126 3.98 -10.42 -5.07
CA PHE A 126 4.47 -10.37 -6.45
C PHE A 126 5.31 -11.60 -6.82
N ILE A 127 6.10 -12.12 -5.88
CA ILE A 127 6.91 -13.33 -6.08
C ILE A 127 5.99 -14.55 -6.27
N VAL A 128 5.00 -14.70 -5.38
CA VAL A 128 4.00 -15.78 -5.45
C VAL A 128 3.19 -15.70 -6.74
N ASP A 129 2.70 -14.51 -7.10
CA ASP A 129 1.93 -14.31 -8.33
C ASP A 129 2.76 -14.65 -9.58
N SER A 130 4.04 -14.27 -9.60
CA SER A 130 4.96 -14.63 -10.68
C SER A 130 5.21 -16.13 -10.75
N ALA A 131 5.41 -16.80 -9.61
CA ALA A 131 5.61 -18.25 -9.57
C ALA A 131 4.36 -19.02 -10.01
N ASN A 132 3.18 -18.56 -9.59
CA ASN A 132 1.90 -19.12 -10.01
C ASN A 132 1.70 -18.99 -11.51
N LEU A 133 2.02 -17.82 -12.09
CA LEU A 133 1.93 -17.59 -13.53
C LEU A 133 2.85 -18.56 -14.31
N ILE A 134 4.09 -18.73 -13.86
CA ILE A 134 5.05 -19.66 -14.48
C ILE A 134 4.53 -21.10 -14.40
N ASN A 135 3.96 -21.51 -13.25
CA ASN A 135 3.42 -22.85 -13.10
C ASN A 135 2.20 -23.09 -14.01
N LEU A 136 1.32 -22.10 -14.17
CA LEU A 136 0.19 -22.18 -15.11
C LEU A 136 0.67 -22.29 -16.57
N GLN A 137 1.73 -21.58 -16.94
CA GLN A 137 2.35 -21.69 -18.27
C GLN A 137 2.91 -23.09 -18.51
N ARG A 138 3.62 -23.66 -17.53
CA ARG A 138 4.15 -25.04 -17.60
C ARG A 138 3.02 -26.06 -17.80
N ILE A 139 1.97 -26.00 -16.97
CA ILE A 139 0.81 -26.91 -17.06
C ILE A 139 0.14 -26.78 -18.43
N SER A 140 -0.02 -25.55 -18.93
CA SER A 140 -0.61 -25.36 -20.26
C SER A 140 0.25 -26.03 -21.33
N GLN A 141 1.57 -25.82 -21.33
CA GLN A 141 2.47 -26.42 -22.33
C GLN A 141 2.43 -27.95 -22.31
N GLU A 142 2.45 -28.57 -21.12
CA GLU A 142 2.34 -30.02 -20.97
C GLU A 142 1.02 -30.59 -21.52
N LEU A 143 -0.09 -29.83 -21.41
CA LEU A 143 -1.39 -30.24 -21.95
C LEU A 143 -1.50 -30.10 -23.48
N TRP A 144 -0.73 -29.20 -24.10
CA TRP A 144 -0.69 -29.05 -25.57
C TRP A 144 0.19 -30.10 -26.26
N GLU A 145 1.00 -30.84 -25.50
CA GLU A 145 1.84 -31.95 -25.99
C GLU A 145 1.14 -33.33 -25.93
N LEU A 146 -0.13 -33.38 -25.51
CA LEU A 146 -1.01 -34.55 -25.49
C LEU A 146 -2.07 -34.50 -26.61
#